data_AF-A0A2H9NTZ7-F1
#
_entry.id   AF-A0A2H9NTZ7-F1
#
_cell.length_a   1.000
_cell.length_b   1.000
_cell.length_c   1.000
_cell.angle_alpha   90.00
_cell.angle_beta   90.00
_cell.angle_gamma   90.00
#
_symmetry.space_group_name_H-M   'P 1'
#
loop_
_entity.id
_entity.type
_entity.pdbx_description
1 polymer ?
#
loop_
_entity_poly.entity_id
_entity_poly.type
_entity_poly.pdbx_seq_one_letter_code
_entity_poly.pdbx_strand_id
1 'polypeptide(L)'
;MLPPKMKQLVLPRGCSSCKYCCEFSPECSYFSPLFTKEQKDEALKRGLNNDNFKKVDKGLYTVILKKEKDYLVCPFLGRKNWECRINGCKPFDCSLYPFILMRDKKGKAVIGVFKNCPGINKMVGGKAFQEYVYYLKKTFESEEFKEFIQKYPKHIWNYEEEAEVVEEIGLKISMS
;
A
#
# COMPACT_ATOMS: atom_id res chain seq x y z
N MET A 1 -3.95 -9.80 13.15
CA MET A 1 -2.57 -10.11 12.77
C MET A 1 -2.02 -8.89 12.06
N LEU A 2 -0.81 -8.48 12.42
CA LEU A 2 -0.10 -7.43 11.71
C LEU A 2 0.61 -8.05 10.49
N PRO A 3 0.74 -7.33 9.36
CA PRO A 3 1.62 -7.77 8.29
C PRO A 3 3.08 -7.73 8.75
N PRO A 4 3.98 -8.42 8.02
CA PRO A 4 5.41 -8.24 8.21
C PRO A 4 5.79 -6.77 8.04
N LYS A 5 6.76 -6.33 8.85
CA LYS A 5 7.27 -4.96 8.77
C LYS A 5 8.05 -4.78 7.47
N MET A 6 7.55 -3.90 6.61
CA MET A 6 8.16 -3.62 5.32
C MET A 6 9.27 -2.58 5.45
N LYS A 7 10.42 -2.82 4.79
CA LYS A 7 11.34 -1.74 4.42
C LYS A 7 10.61 -0.86 3.39
N GLN A 8 10.94 0.43 3.33
CA GLN A 8 10.43 1.34 2.30
C GLN A 8 11.57 1.80 1.41
N LEU A 9 11.48 1.57 0.10
CA LEU A 9 12.47 2.09 -0.86
C LEU A 9 12.34 3.62 -1.01
N VAL A 10 11.10 4.13 -1.10
CA VAL A 10 10.81 5.56 -1.15
C VAL A 10 10.61 6.09 0.26
N LEU A 11 11.55 6.89 0.74
CA LEU A 11 11.52 7.45 2.08
C LEU A 11 10.47 8.57 2.22
N PRO A 12 9.95 8.83 3.44
CA PRO A 12 8.91 9.83 3.67
C PRO A 12 9.24 11.24 3.18
N ARG A 13 10.52 11.65 3.27
CA ARG A 13 11.00 12.94 2.74
C ARG A 13 10.82 13.05 1.22
N GLY A 14 10.92 11.94 0.49
CA GLY A 14 10.63 11.91 -0.95
C GLY A 14 9.17 12.23 -1.25
N CYS A 15 8.24 11.67 -0.46
CA CYS A 15 6.81 11.90 -0.63
C CYS A 15 6.39 13.34 -0.29
N SER A 16 6.93 13.93 0.78
CA SER A 16 6.62 15.32 1.14
C SER A 16 7.07 16.33 0.06
N SER A 17 8.13 16.00 -0.66
CA SER A 17 8.66 16.85 -1.74
C SER A 17 7.90 16.69 -3.05
N CYS A 18 7.49 15.47 -3.42
CA CYS A 18 6.83 15.24 -4.72
C CYS A 18 5.35 15.60 -4.75
N LYS A 19 4.67 15.58 -3.57
CA LYS A 19 3.25 15.92 -3.42
C LYS A 19 2.28 15.15 -4.33
N TYR A 20 2.70 13.97 -4.80
CA TYR A 20 1.97 13.21 -5.81
C TYR A 20 0.91 12.27 -5.22
N CYS A 21 1.13 11.76 -4.00
CA CYS A 21 0.26 10.77 -3.38
C CYS A 21 -0.54 11.34 -2.20
N CYS A 22 -1.49 10.53 -1.72
CA CYS A 22 -2.49 10.85 -0.69
C CYS A 22 -3.63 11.79 -1.14
N GLU A 23 -3.70 12.09 -2.44
CA GLU A 23 -4.87 12.64 -3.14
C GLU A 23 -5.26 11.65 -4.22
N PHE A 24 -6.56 11.40 -4.36
CA PHE A 24 -7.12 10.42 -5.27
C PHE A 24 -8.16 11.12 -6.14
N SER A 25 -8.19 10.81 -7.43
CA SER A 25 -9.38 11.10 -8.21
C SER A 25 -10.53 10.18 -7.77
N PRO A 26 -11.80 10.57 -7.98
CA PRO A 26 -12.95 9.73 -7.63
C PRO A 26 -12.85 8.31 -8.18
N GLU A 27 -12.40 8.16 -9.42
CA GLU A 27 -12.20 6.89 -10.11
C GLU A 27 -11.08 6.04 -9.51
N CYS A 28 -10.04 6.65 -8.93
CA CYS A 28 -8.93 5.93 -8.28
C CYS A 28 -9.13 5.75 -6.76
N SER A 29 -10.27 6.17 -6.20
CA SER A 29 -10.52 6.12 -4.75
C SER A 29 -10.55 4.71 -4.16
N TYR A 30 -10.74 3.68 -5.00
CA TYR A 30 -10.68 2.28 -4.58
C TYR A 30 -9.28 1.87 -4.09
N PHE A 31 -8.22 2.57 -4.51
CA PHE A 31 -6.85 2.41 -4.00
C PHE A 31 -6.61 3.01 -2.61
N SER A 32 -7.67 3.46 -1.93
CA SER A 32 -7.56 3.85 -0.53
C SER A 32 -6.97 2.68 0.27
N PRO A 33 -5.94 2.91 1.10
CA PRO A 33 -5.23 1.83 1.76
C PRO A 33 -6.13 1.01 2.69
N LEU A 34 -5.90 -0.29 2.71
CA LEU A 34 -6.53 -1.23 3.62
C LEU A 34 -5.77 -1.29 4.94
N PHE A 35 -6.53 -1.40 6.02
CA PHE A 35 -6.04 -1.59 7.38
C PHE A 35 -6.65 -2.86 7.92
N THR A 36 -5.83 -3.76 8.46
CA THR A 36 -6.34 -4.77 9.39
C THR A 36 -6.86 -4.11 10.66
N LYS A 37 -7.69 -4.85 11.42
CA LYS A 37 -8.13 -4.40 12.74
C LYS A 37 -6.94 -3.98 13.63
N GLU A 38 -5.87 -4.76 13.65
CA GLU A 38 -4.71 -4.47 14.49
C GLU A 38 -3.91 -3.26 14.01
N GLN A 39 -3.81 -3.02 12.70
CA GLN A 39 -3.22 -1.80 12.16
C GLN A 39 -4.05 -0.56 12.50
N LYS A 40 -5.38 -0.68 12.39
CA LYS A 40 -6.30 0.38 12.81
C LYS A 40 -6.15 0.65 14.31
N ASP A 41 -6.15 -0.36 15.16
CA ASP A 41 -6.03 -0.21 16.61
C ASP A 41 -4.70 0.48 17.00
N GLU A 42 -3.60 0.14 16.33
CA GLU A 42 -2.30 0.82 16.51
C GLU A 42 -2.34 2.29 16.08
N ALA A 43 -3.03 2.59 14.98
CA ALA A 43 -3.28 3.98 14.57
C ALA A 43 -4.10 4.75 15.62
N LEU A 44 -5.17 4.15 16.18
CA LEU A 44 -5.98 4.79 17.22
C LEU A 44 -5.19 5.06 18.49
N LYS A 45 -4.34 4.12 18.94
CA LYS A 45 -3.44 4.32 20.09
C LYS A 45 -2.49 5.50 19.92
N ARG A 46 -2.18 5.87 18.68
CA ARG A 46 -1.34 7.02 18.33
C ARG A 46 -2.13 8.32 18.16
N GLY A 47 -3.41 8.33 18.58
CA GLY A 47 -4.25 9.53 18.60
C GLY A 47 -5.01 9.80 17.31
N LEU A 48 -5.10 8.84 16.38
CA LEU A 48 -5.96 9.00 15.21
C LEU A 48 -7.44 8.84 15.59
N ASN A 49 -8.30 9.65 14.97
CA ASN A 49 -9.75 9.53 15.18
C ASN A 49 -10.32 8.33 14.42
N ASN A 50 -11.09 7.49 15.12
CA ASN A 50 -11.85 6.36 14.61
C ASN A 50 -12.83 6.74 13.48
N ASP A 51 -13.37 7.95 13.48
CA ASP A 51 -14.30 8.45 12.46
C ASP A 51 -13.64 8.59 11.08
N ASN A 52 -12.31 8.52 11.01
CA ASN A 52 -11.59 8.48 9.73
C ASN A 52 -11.60 7.10 9.07
N PHE A 53 -12.20 6.08 9.69
CA PHE A 53 -12.18 4.70 9.19
C PHE A 53 -13.59 4.17 8.93
N LYS A 54 -13.74 3.43 7.83
CA LYS A 54 -14.94 2.63 7.54
C LYS A 54 -14.57 1.16 7.37
N LYS A 55 -15.45 0.26 7.81
CA LYS A 55 -15.28 -1.19 7.64
C LYS A 55 -15.59 -1.56 6.19
N VAL A 56 -14.74 -2.40 5.58
CA VAL A 56 -14.93 -2.90 4.19
C VAL A 56 -15.01 -4.42 4.11
N ASP A 57 -14.59 -5.11 5.16
CA ASP A 57 -14.74 -6.56 5.31
C ASP A 57 -14.59 -7.01 6.78
N LYS A 58 -14.67 -8.31 7.04
CA LYS A 58 -14.35 -8.95 8.31
C LYS A 58 -12.91 -8.64 8.72
N GLY A 59 -12.78 -7.71 9.67
CA GLY A 59 -11.47 -7.30 10.20
C GLY A 59 -10.65 -6.41 9.27
N LEU A 60 -11.25 -5.88 8.19
CA LEU A 60 -10.63 -4.93 7.28
C LEU A 60 -11.38 -3.60 7.27
N TYR A 61 -10.59 -2.54 7.23
CA TYR A 61 -11.02 -1.16 7.22
C TYR A 61 -10.29 -0.41 6.12
N THR A 62 -10.87 0.70 5.67
CA THR A 62 -10.18 1.68 4.85
C THR A 62 -10.44 3.07 5.43
N VAL A 63 -9.75 4.07 4.91
CA VAL A 63 -9.96 5.45 5.29
C VAL A 63 -11.21 6.03 4.63
N ILE A 64 -11.87 6.95 5.33
CA ILE A 64 -12.88 7.82 4.74
C ILE A 64 -12.14 9.00 4.13
N LEU A 65 -12.01 8.99 2.81
CA LEU A 65 -11.43 10.12 2.08
C LEU A 65 -12.31 11.37 2.22
N LYS A 66 -11.68 12.53 2.32
CA LYS A 66 -12.36 13.83 2.42
C LYS A 66 -12.41 14.49 1.06
N LYS A 67 -13.58 14.96 0.64
CA LYS A 67 -13.71 15.70 -0.61
C LYS A 67 -13.05 17.08 -0.46
N GLU A 68 -12.13 17.39 -1.36
CA GLU A 68 -11.52 18.72 -1.51
C GLU A 68 -11.55 19.09 -2.99
N LYS A 69 -12.43 20.03 -3.37
CA LYS A 69 -12.71 20.38 -4.76
C LYS A 69 -13.05 19.13 -5.59
N ASP A 70 -12.23 18.81 -6.58
CA ASP A 70 -12.39 17.69 -7.52
C ASP A 70 -11.66 16.41 -7.08
N TYR A 71 -10.99 16.45 -5.92
CA TYR A 71 -10.21 15.33 -5.40
C TYR A 71 -10.75 14.78 -4.09
N LEU A 72 -10.32 13.56 -3.78
CA LEU A 72 -10.55 12.88 -2.51
C LEU A 72 -9.22 12.74 -1.77
N VAL A 73 -9.13 13.31 -0.58
CA VAL A 73 -7.86 13.45 0.16
C VAL A 73 -7.83 12.51 1.34
N CYS A 74 -6.70 11.84 1.53
CA CYS A 74 -6.46 11.01 2.71
C CYS A 74 -6.56 11.86 3.99
N PRO A 75 -7.36 11.46 4.99
CA PRO A 75 -7.56 12.24 6.20
C PRO A 75 -6.29 12.39 7.06
N PHE A 76 -5.23 11.62 6.76
CA PHE A 76 -3.94 11.66 7.45
C PHE A 76 -2.87 12.49 6.71
N LEU A 77 -3.17 13.02 5.53
CA LEU A 77 -2.28 13.96 4.86
C LEU A 77 -2.21 15.27 5.66
N GLY A 78 -1.01 15.72 6.02
CA GLY A 78 -0.78 17.03 6.62
C GLY A 78 -0.59 18.08 5.52
N ARG A 79 -1.63 18.86 5.21
CA ARG A 79 -1.64 19.79 4.06
C ARG A 79 -0.54 20.85 4.08
N LYS A 80 -0.08 21.25 5.26
CA LYS A 80 0.97 22.29 5.41
C LYS A 80 2.30 21.87 4.76
N ASN A 81 2.73 20.62 4.99
CA ASN A 81 4.05 20.13 4.60
C ASN A 81 4.00 18.88 3.70
N TRP A 82 2.80 18.42 3.34
CA TRP A 82 2.57 17.14 2.67
C TRP A 82 3.11 15.92 3.43
N GLU A 83 3.17 16.02 4.75
CA GLU A 83 3.65 14.96 5.63
C GLU A 83 2.54 13.98 5.97
N CYS A 84 2.86 12.68 5.94
CA CYS A 84 1.95 11.62 6.34
C CYS A 84 1.89 11.54 7.87
N ARG A 85 0.74 11.83 8.49
CA ARG A 85 0.59 11.79 9.96
C ARG A 85 0.67 10.37 10.55
N ILE A 86 0.63 9.33 9.73
CA ILE A 86 0.77 7.93 10.13
C ILE A 86 2.13 7.33 9.79
N ASN A 87 3.17 8.16 9.63
CA ASN A 87 4.49 7.70 9.19
C ASN A 87 5.16 6.63 10.08
N GLY A 88 4.67 6.40 11.30
CA GLY A 88 5.13 5.33 12.20
C GLY A 88 4.19 4.12 12.32
N CYS A 89 3.02 4.15 11.68
CA CYS A 89 2.00 3.10 11.73
C CYS A 89 1.29 2.93 10.37
N LYS A 90 2.02 3.15 9.27
CA LYS A 90 1.48 2.99 7.92
C LYS A 90 0.90 1.58 7.75
N PRO A 91 -0.25 1.44 7.09
CA PRO A 91 -0.76 0.13 6.69
C PRO A 91 0.19 -0.53 5.69
N PHE A 92 -0.11 -1.79 5.36
CA PHE A 92 0.67 -2.58 4.42
C PHE A 92 0.77 -1.87 3.06
N ASP A 93 -0.37 -1.47 2.50
CA ASP A 93 -0.44 -0.82 1.19
C ASP A 93 0.39 0.47 1.13
N CYS A 94 0.26 1.34 2.14
CA CYS A 94 1.06 2.58 2.20
C CYS A 94 2.56 2.32 2.42
N SER A 95 2.91 1.21 3.06
CA SER A 95 4.31 0.84 3.28
C SER A 95 4.93 0.27 2.01
N LEU A 96 4.12 -0.39 1.18
CA LEU A 96 4.53 -1.00 -0.08
C LEU A 96 4.67 0.01 -1.22
N TYR A 97 3.84 1.05 -1.25
CA TYR A 97 3.85 2.08 -2.30
C TYR A 97 5.27 2.66 -2.52
N PRO A 98 5.75 2.80 -3.78
CA PRO A 98 5.00 2.73 -5.05
C PRO A 98 4.91 1.33 -5.67
N PHE A 99 5.21 0.28 -4.92
CA PHE A 99 4.94 -1.09 -5.34
C PHE A 99 3.51 -1.47 -4.98
N ILE A 100 2.99 -2.49 -5.66
CA ILE A 100 1.69 -3.08 -5.39
C ILE A 100 1.81 -4.60 -5.47
N LEU A 101 1.09 -5.29 -4.59
CA LEU A 101 0.84 -6.72 -4.72
C LEU A 101 -0.50 -6.89 -5.41
N MET A 102 -0.49 -7.46 -6.62
CA MET A 102 -1.70 -7.56 -7.43
C MET A 102 -1.79 -8.90 -8.16
N ARG A 103 -2.92 -9.17 -8.80
CA ARG A 103 -3.07 -10.26 -9.74
C ARG A 103 -2.67 -9.81 -11.15
N ASP A 104 -1.98 -10.66 -11.89
CA ASP A 104 -1.80 -10.46 -13.33
C ASP A 104 -3.11 -10.78 -14.09
N LYS A 105 -3.10 -10.57 -15.41
CA LYS A 105 -4.25 -10.89 -16.29
C LYS A 105 -4.62 -12.38 -16.30
N LYS A 106 -3.75 -13.26 -15.81
CA LYS A 106 -3.96 -14.71 -15.69
C LYS A 106 -4.35 -15.13 -14.26
N GLY A 107 -4.51 -14.17 -13.33
CA GLY A 107 -4.89 -14.40 -11.95
C GLY A 107 -3.75 -14.73 -10.98
N LYS A 108 -2.49 -14.77 -11.45
CA LYS A 108 -1.31 -15.06 -10.62
C LYS A 108 -0.93 -13.84 -9.78
N ALA A 109 -0.41 -14.06 -8.57
CA ALA A 109 0.11 -12.98 -7.74
C ALA A 109 1.45 -12.47 -8.27
N VAL A 110 1.56 -11.15 -8.45
CA VAL A 110 2.73 -10.46 -9.00
C VAL A 110 3.04 -9.19 -8.21
N ILE A 111 4.28 -8.73 -8.30
CA ILE A 111 4.71 -7.42 -7.82
C ILE A 111 4.62 -6.45 -8.99
N GLY A 112 3.81 -5.42 -8.84
CA GLY A 112 3.74 -4.28 -9.75
C GLY A 112 4.48 -3.06 -9.19
N VAL A 113 4.83 -2.12 -10.07
CA VAL A 113 5.38 -0.81 -9.69
C VAL A 113 4.73 0.32 -10.48
N PHE A 114 4.34 1.38 -9.77
CA PHE A 114 3.86 2.63 -10.37
C PHE A 114 5.06 3.51 -10.77
N LYS A 115 5.48 3.42 -12.05
CA LYS A 115 6.62 4.19 -12.59
C LYS A 115 6.34 5.68 -12.75
N ASN A 116 5.11 6.13 -12.56
CA ASN A 116 4.77 7.54 -12.48
C ASN A 116 5.19 8.17 -11.13
N CYS A 117 5.53 7.37 -10.11
CA CYS A 117 5.97 7.88 -8.80
C CYS A 117 7.34 8.57 -8.90
N PRO A 118 7.46 9.91 -8.72
CA PRO A 118 8.73 10.60 -8.87
C PRO A 118 9.82 10.10 -7.92
N GLY A 119 9.42 9.52 -6.79
CA GLY A 119 10.31 8.97 -5.77
C GLY A 119 11.09 7.74 -6.24
N ILE A 120 10.63 7.02 -7.28
CA ILE A 120 11.30 5.82 -7.78
C ILE A 120 11.98 6.01 -9.15
N ASN A 121 11.64 7.07 -9.89
CA ASN A 121 12.07 7.27 -11.28
C ASN A 121 13.59 7.16 -11.50
N LYS A 122 14.41 7.63 -10.55
CA LYS A 122 15.88 7.56 -10.65
C LYS A 122 16.48 6.21 -10.25
N MET A 123 15.68 5.32 -9.67
CA MET A 123 16.12 4.02 -9.14
C MET A 123 15.68 2.85 -10.03
N VAL A 124 14.60 3.00 -10.80
CA VAL A 124 14.06 1.94 -11.67
C VAL A 124 15.18 1.36 -12.54
N GLY A 125 15.30 0.02 -12.52
CA GLY A 125 16.31 -0.71 -13.30
C GLY A 125 17.72 -0.73 -12.69
N GLY A 126 17.99 0.08 -11.67
CA GLY A 126 19.27 0.08 -10.95
C GLY A 126 19.40 -1.04 -9.91
N LYS A 127 20.61 -1.22 -9.38
CA LYS A 127 20.94 -2.25 -8.37
C LYS A 127 20.03 -2.18 -7.13
N ALA A 128 19.85 -0.99 -6.55
CA ALA A 128 19.01 -0.82 -5.35
C ALA A 128 17.54 -1.20 -5.60
N PHE A 129 17.03 -0.97 -6.82
CA PHE A 129 15.68 -1.37 -7.21
C PHE A 129 15.56 -2.89 -7.31
N GLN A 130 16.52 -3.54 -7.97
CA GLN A 130 16.54 -5.01 -8.09
C GLN A 130 16.67 -5.70 -6.73
N GLU A 131 17.55 -5.19 -5.86
CA GLU A 131 17.70 -5.67 -4.48
C GLU A 131 16.40 -5.54 -3.67
N TYR A 132 15.67 -4.44 -3.88
CA TYR A 132 14.39 -4.23 -3.21
C TYR A 132 13.28 -5.13 -3.76
N VAL A 133 13.19 -5.35 -5.07
CA VAL A 133 12.26 -6.32 -5.68
C VAL A 133 12.53 -7.72 -5.15
N TYR A 134 13.80 -8.12 -5.06
CA TYR A 134 14.20 -9.40 -4.47
C TYR A 134 13.78 -9.50 -2.99
N TYR A 135 13.98 -8.44 -2.21
CA TYR A 135 13.51 -8.36 -0.83
C TYR A 135 11.99 -8.53 -0.72
N LEU A 136 11.22 -7.86 -1.58
CA LEU A 136 9.76 -8.00 -1.61
C LEU A 136 9.34 -9.43 -1.93
N LYS A 137 9.93 -10.05 -2.97
CA LYS A 137 9.65 -11.44 -3.33
C LYS A 137 9.88 -12.38 -2.15
N LYS A 138 11.04 -12.28 -1.49
CA LYS A 138 11.36 -13.10 -0.31
C LYS A 138 10.39 -12.86 0.84
N THR A 139 9.98 -11.61 1.06
CA THR A 139 8.97 -11.27 2.07
C THR A 139 7.63 -11.91 1.74
N PHE A 140 7.19 -11.83 0.48
CA PHE A 140 5.89 -12.34 0.05
C PHE A 140 5.83 -13.87 -0.06
N GLU A 141 6.97 -14.54 -0.19
CA GLU A 141 7.06 -16.00 -0.18
C GLU A 141 7.24 -16.59 1.23
N SER A 142 7.38 -15.76 2.26
CA SER A 142 7.50 -16.19 3.65
C SER A 142 6.19 -16.76 4.21
N GLU A 143 6.28 -17.65 5.20
CA GLU A 143 5.10 -18.22 5.87
C GLU A 143 4.28 -17.13 6.61
N GLU A 144 4.95 -16.19 7.28
CA GLU A 144 4.30 -15.04 7.94
C GLU A 144 3.41 -14.25 6.96
N PHE A 145 3.91 -13.98 5.74
CA PHE A 145 3.13 -13.27 4.75
C PHE A 145 2.00 -14.11 4.15
N LYS A 146 2.23 -15.42 3.96
CA LYS A 146 1.18 -16.35 3.52
C LYS A 146 0.02 -16.38 4.50
N GLU A 147 0.29 -16.49 5.80
CA GLU A 147 -0.72 -16.41 6.84
C GLU A 147 -1.48 -15.07 6.78
N PHE A 148 -0.73 -13.96 6.65
CA PHE A 148 -1.31 -12.63 6.50
C PHE A 148 -2.30 -12.53 5.33
N ILE A 149 -1.91 -12.98 4.14
CA ILE A 149 -2.74 -12.94 2.94
C ILE A 149 -3.89 -13.93 3.01
N GLN A 150 -3.72 -15.12 3.59
CA GLN A 150 -4.83 -16.05 3.79
C GLN A 150 -5.93 -15.43 4.66
N LYS A 151 -5.54 -14.68 5.70
CA LYS A 151 -6.49 -13.97 6.55
C LYS A 151 -7.09 -12.73 5.88
N TYR A 152 -6.32 -12.04 5.04
CA TYR A 152 -6.70 -10.77 4.44
C TYR A 152 -6.42 -10.72 2.92
N PRO A 153 -7.09 -11.56 2.11
CA PRO A 153 -6.76 -11.75 0.69
C PRO A 153 -6.99 -10.51 -0.18
N LYS A 154 -7.77 -9.54 0.31
CA LYS A 154 -8.01 -8.24 -0.36
C LYS A 154 -6.77 -7.35 -0.47
N HIS A 155 -5.67 -7.65 0.23
CA HIS A 155 -4.38 -6.97 0.01
C HIS A 155 -3.67 -7.43 -1.28
N ILE A 156 -4.19 -8.47 -1.95
CA ILE A 156 -3.81 -8.78 -3.33
C ILE A 156 -4.83 -8.09 -4.22
N TRP A 157 -4.42 -6.94 -4.75
CA TRP A 157 -5.23 -6.10 -5.60
C TRP A 157 -5.57 -6.79 -6.92
N ASN A 158 -6.62 -6.30 -7.60
CA ASN A 158 -6.90 -6.72 -8.96
C ASN A 158 -5.81 -6.22 -9.91
N TYR A 159 -5.85 -6.66 -11.16
CA TYR A 159 -4.90 -6.19 -12.16
C TYR A 159 -5.02 -4.68 -12.35
N GLU A 160 -3.88 -3.98 -12.29
CA GLU A 160 -3.79 -2.53 -12.47
C GLU A 160 -2.95 -2.19 -13.68
N GLU A 161 -3.56 -1.54 -14.68
CA GLU A 161 -2.93 -1.26 -15.97
C GLU A 161 -1.76 -0.27 -15.85
N GLU A 162 -1.84 0.68 -14.92
CA GLU A 162 -0.78 1.67 -14.68
C GLU A 162 0.44 1.09 -13.95
N ALA A 163 0.33 -0.12 -13.39
CA ALA A 163 1.42 -0.78 -12.69
C ALA A 163 2.17 -1.74 -13.63
N GLU A 164 3.47 -1.51 -13.79
CA GLU A 164 4.31 -2.44 -14.54
C GLU A 164 4.67 -3.64 -13.67
N VAL A 165 4.45 -4.85 -14.18
CA VAL A 165 4.85 -6.09 -13.52
C VAL A 165 6.37 -6.22 -13.53
N VAL A 166 6.97 -6.41 -12.36
CA VAL A 166 8.42 -6.52 -12.18
C VAL A 166 8.88 -7.86 -11.64
N GLU A 167 7.97 -8.66 -11.07
CA GLU A 167 8.30 -9.98 -10.52
C GLU A 167 7.04 -10.85 -10.34
N GLU A 168 7.15 -12.15 -10.59
CA GLU A 168 6.13 -13.15 -10.23
C GLU A 168 6.39 -13.70 -8.82
N ILE A 169 5.32 -13.96 -8.06
CA ILE A 169 5.43 -14.52 -6.70
C ILE A 169 4.92 -15.96 -6.72
N GLY A 170 5.68 -16.89 -6.10
CA GLY A 170 5.27 -18.29 -5.94
C GLY A 170 4.11 -18.53 -4.96
N LEU A 171 3.23 -17.55 -4.73
CA LEU A 171 2.10 -17.65 -3.81
C LEU A 171 0.97 -18.48 -4.43
N LYS A 172 0.75 -19.70 -3.93
CA LYS A 172 -0.48 -20.47 -4.18
C LYS A 172 -1.57 -19.99 -3.23
N ILE A 173 -2.44 -19.10 -3.70
CA ILE A 173 -3.58 -18.64 -2.90
C ILE A 173 -4.72 -19.63 -3.14
N SER A 174 -4.99 -20.51 -2.18
CA SER A 174 -6.22 -21.30 -2.18
C SER A 174 -7.40 -20.36 -1.99
N MET A 175 -8.29 -20.30 -2.97
CA MET A 175 -9.58 -19.64 -2.82
C MET A 175 -10.43 -20.52 -1.89
N SER A 176 -10.66 -20.04 -0.67
CA SER A 176 -11.72 -20.55 0.20
C SER A 176 -12.97 -19.70 0.03
#